data_AF-A7MPY0-F1
#
_entry.id   AF-A7MPY0-F1
#
_cell.length_a   1.000
_cell.length_b   1.000
_cell.length_c   1.000
_cell.angle_alpha   90.00
_cell.angle_beta   90.00
_cell.angle_gamma   90.00
#
_symmetry.space_group_name_H-M   'P 1'
#
loop_
_entity.id
_entity.type
_entity.pdbx_description
1 polymer ?
#
loop_
_entity_poly.entity_id
_entity_poly.type
_entity_poly.pdbx_seq_one_letter_code
_entity_poly.pdbx_strand_id
1 'polypeptide(L)'
;MIIRHATIDDVPALCRLFEQLGYTIALPDVTAMLAHSEANGSRVLVAETAGTPCGAIVLHVIQPLHETGKWGLISALIVDETLRGAGTGARLPEAAHDEARAGLHAD
;
A
#
# COMPACT_ATOMS: atom_id res chain seq x y z
N MET A 1 -10.33 12.61 3.62
CA MET A 1 -9.32 11.57 3.31
C MET A 1 -9.97 10.48 2.48
N ILE A 2 -9.34 10.11 1.37
CA ILE A 2 -9.75 9.01 0.48
C ILE A 2 -8.67 7.93 0.49
N ILE A 3 -9.05 6.68 0.26
CA ILE A 3 -8.10 5.59 0.01
C ILE A 3 -8.28 5.16 -1.45
N ARG A 4 -7.18 5.05 -2.17
CA ARG A 4 -7.16 4.68 -3.60
C ARG A 4 -5.89 3.92 -3.92
N HIS A 5 -5.87 3.27 -5.08
CA HIS A 5 -4.64 2.71 -5.63
C HIS A 5 -3.63 3.83 -5.88
N ALA A 6 -2.36 3.52 -5.59
CA ALA A 6 -1.25 4.39 -5.93
C ALA A 6 -1.07 4.44 -7.44
N THR A 7 -0.66 5.60 -7.91
CA THR A 7 -0.32 5.89 -9.30
C THR A 7 1.12 6.34 -9.38
N ILE A 8 1.66 6.47 -10.59
CA ILE A 8 3.04 6.92 -10.78
C ILE A 8 3.27 8.33 -10.21
N ASP A 9 2.25 9.18 -10.21
CA ASP A 9 2.33 10.55 -9.68
C ASP A 9 2.51 10.58 -8.15
N ASP A 10 2.21 9.46 -7.46
CA ASP A 10 2.39 9.35 -6.01
C ASP A 10 3.82 8.96 -5.61
N VAL A 11 4.68 8.57 -6.56
CA VAL A 11 6.05 8.09 -6.27
C VAL A 11 6.87 9.07 -5.41
N PRO A 12 6.87 10.39 -5.67
CA PRO A 12 7.55 11.34 -4.78
C PRO A 12 7.02 11.34 -3.35
N ALA A 13 5.71 11.17 -3.15
CA ALA A 13 5.13 11.09 -1.82
C ALA A 13 5.44 9.75 -1.15
N LEU A 14 5.44 8.65 -1.90
CA LEU A 14 5.84 7.32 -1.41
C LEU A 14 7.29 7.30 -0.94
N CYS A 15 8.23 7.89 -1.68
CA CYS A 15 9.62 8.04 -1.23
C CYS A 15 9.70 8.75 0.13
N ARG A 16 9.03 9.90 0.29
CA ARG A 16 9.00 10.63 1.58
C ARG A 16 8.40 9.80 2.72
N LEU A 17 7.35 9.02 2.44
CA LEU A 17 6.74 8.14 3.43
C LEU A 17 7.67 6.99 3.82
N PHE A 18 8.36 6.36 2.84
CA PHE A 18 9.33 5.30 3.13
C PHE A 18 10.54 5.81 3.92
N GLU A 19 10.98 7.05 3.68
CA GLU A 19 12.01 7.68 4.51
C GLU A 19 11.59 7.77 5.98
N GLN A 20 10.32 8.04 6.28
CA GLN A 20 9.78 8.05 7.65
C GLN A 20 9.72 6.65 8.28
N LEU A 21 9.73 5.58 7.48
CA LEU A 21 9.94 4.21 7.95
C LEU A 21 11.43 3.86 8.15
N GLY A 22 12.35 4.75 7.76
CA GLY A 22 13.79 4.52 7.80
C GLY A 22 14.40 3.97 6.51
N TYR A 23 13.67 4.01 5.38
CA TYR A 23 14.14 3.54 4.08
C TYR A 23 14.32 4.69 3.09
N THR A 24 15.56 4.98 2.73
CA THR A 24 15.87 5.92 1.64
C THR A 24 15.97 5.14 0.33
N ILE A 25 15.01 5.35 -0.58
CA ILE A 25 14.91 4.65 -1.87
C ILE A 25 14.78 5.69 -2.98
N ALA A 26 15.52 5.53 -4.07
CA ALA A 26 15.50 6.48 -5.18
C ALA A 26 14.17 6.41 -5.96
N LEU A 27 13.75 7.56 -6.51
CA LEU A 27 12.52 7.68 -7.31
C LEU A 27 12.43 6.65 -8.46
N PRO A 28 13.50 6.37 -9.25
CA PRO A 28 13.41 5.39 -10.33
C PRO A 28 13.15 3.97 -9.82
N ASP A 29 13.68 3.63 -8.64
CA ASP A 29 13.49 2.30 -8.05
C ASP A 29 12.05 2.14 -7.54
N VAL A 30 11.52 3.15 -6.84
CA VAL A 30 10.12 3.13 -6.39
C VAL A 30 9.15 3.10 -7.57
N THR A 31 9.46 3.83 -8.64
CA THR A 31 8.73 3.78 -9.92
C THR A 31 8.68 2.36 -10.48
N ALA A 32 9.84 1.70 -10.59
CA ALA A 32 9.94 0.35 -11.12
C ALA A 32 9.20 -0.68 -10.22
N MET A 33 9.33 -0.56 -8.89
CA MET A 33 8.64 -1.43 -7.93
C MET A 33 7.12 -1.26 -7.97
N LEU A 34 6.62 -0.03 -8.14
CA LEU A 34 5.19 0.23 -8.26
C LEU A 34 4.62 -0.38 -9.55
N ALA A 35 5.29 -0.17 -10.68
CA ALA A 35 4.90 -0.79 -11.96
C ALA A 35 4.96 -2.33 -11.90
N HIS A 36 5.98 -2.89 -11.23
CA HIS A 36 6.08 -4.32 -11.00
C HIS A 36 4.95 -4.86 -10.14
N SER A 37 4.52 -4.09 -9.13
CA SER A 37 3.43 -4.47 -8.23
C SER A 37 2.10 -4.59 -8.99
N GLU A 38 1.80 -3.60 -9.84
CA GLU A 38 0.63 -3.62 -10.72
C GLU A 38 0.64 -4.86 -11.64
N ALA A 39 1.79 -5.20 -12.22
CA ALA A 39 1.93 -6.34 -13.13
C ALA A 39 1.81 -7.71 -12.42
N ASN A 40 2.27 -7.83 -11.17
CA ASN A 40 2.32 -9.12 -10.44
C ASN A 40 1.19 -9.31 -9.43
N GLY A 41 0.25 -8.36 -9.35
CA GLY A 41 -0.95 -8.53 -8.55
C GLY A 41 -0.83 -8.12 -7.08
N SER A 42 0.32 -7.56 -6.64
CA SER A 42 0.35 -6.86 -5.36
C SER A 42 -0.39 -5.51 -5.48
N ARG A 43 -0.83 -4.98 -4.36
CA ARG A 43 -1.68 -3.80 -4.28
C ARG A 43 -0.98 -2.74 -3.45
N VAL A 44 -0.79 -1.57 -4.02
CA VAL A 44 -0.27 -0.40 -3.30
C VAL A 44 -1.42 0.58 -3.17
N LEU A 45 -1.89 0.79 -1.94
CA LEU A 45 -2.93 1.78 -1.66
C LEU A 45 -2.32 2.98 -0.94
N VAL A 46 -2.79 4.17 -1.28
CA VAL A 46 -2.47 5.42 -0.58
C VAL A 46 -3.70 5.99 0.10
N ALA A 47 -3.49 6.51 1.30
CA ALA A 47 -4.42 7.43 1.93
C ALA A 47 -4.07 8.85 1.50
N GLU A 48 -5.03 9.58 0.94
CA GLU A 48 -4.82 10.93 0.44
C GLU A 48 -5.69 11.94 1.20
N THR A 49 -5.09 13.06 1.57
CA THR A 49 -5.80 14.22 2.12
C THR A 49 -5.38 15.46 1.37
N ALA A 50 -6.36 16.23 0.89
CA ALA A 50 -6.14 17.47 0.13
C ALA A 50 -5.17 17.29 -1.07
N GLY A 51 -5.33 16.20 -1.84
CA GLY A 51 -4.48 15.94 -3.01
C GLY A 51 -3.10 15.37 -2.71
N THR A 52 -2.76 15.16 -1.43
CA THR A 52 -1.43 14.66 -1.04
C THR A 52 -1.54 13.31 -0.33
N PRO A 53 -0.80 12.28 -0.80
CA PRO A 53 -0.66 11.03 -0.06
C PRO A 53 -0.03 11.27 1.32
N CYS A 54 -0.74 10.87 2.36
CA CYS A 54 -0.35 10.96 3.77
C CYS A 54 -0.22 9.59 4.45
N GLY A 55 -0.37 8.50 3.71
CA GLY A 55 -0.12 7.15 4.19
C GLY A 55 -0.14 6.17 3.04
N ALA A 56 0.50 5.02 3.24
CA ALA A 56 0.58 3.96 2.25
C ALA A 56 0.52 2.59 2.91
N ILE A 57 -0.05 1.62 2.19
CA ILE A 57 -0.05 0.20 2.55
C ILE A 57 0.24 -0.63 1.30
N VAL A 58 1.13 -1.61 1.44
CA VAL A 58 1.47 -2.56 0.38
C VAL A 58 0.99 -3.94 0.79
N LEU A 59 0.06 -4.49 0.01
CA LEU A 59 -0.59 -5.77 0.23
C LEU A 59 -0.19 -6.77 -0.85
N HIS A 60 0.13 -7.99 -0.42
CA HIS A 60 0.32 -9.15 -1.27
C HIS A 60 -0.72 -10.21 -0.91
N VAL A 61 -1.28 -10.90 -1.91
CA VAL A 61 -2.11 -12.08 -1.67
C VAL A 61 -1.30 -13.33 -2.01
N ILE A 62 -1.10 -14.20 -1.03
CA ILE A 62 -0.28 -15.41 -1.16
C ILE A 62 -1.16 -16.64 -1.02
N GLN A 63 -0.97 -17.63 -1.89
CA GLN A 63 -1.57 -18.95 -1.75
C GLN A 63 -0.51 -19.94 -1.24
N PRO A 64 -0.44 -20.19 0.08
CA PRO A 64 0.50 -21.16 0.64
C PRO A 64 0.21 -22.58 0.12
N LEU A 65 1.26 -23.38 -0.10
CA LEU A 65 1.12 -24.77 -0.59
C LEU A 65 0.62 -25.77 0.47
N HIS A 66 0.76 -25.42 1.76
CA HIS A 66 0.49 -26.34 2.86
C HIS A 66 -0.90 -26.17 3.48
N GLU A 67 -1.74 -25.28 2.94
CA GLU A 67 -3.13 -25.12 3.37
C GLU A 67 -4.03 -24.61 2.24
N THR A 68 -5.34 -24.54 2.49
CA THR A 68 -6.35 -24.18 1.49
C THR A 68 -6.75 -22.70 1.53
N GLY A 69 -6.37 -21.97 2.58
CA GLY A 69 -6.58 -20.54 2.67
C GLY A 69 -5.60 -19.73 1.81
N LYS A 70 -5.96 -18.49 1.51
CA LYS A 70 -5.05 -17.47 0.97
C LYS A 70 -4.71 -16.48 2.10
N TRP A 71 -3.51 -15.92 2.09
CA TRP A 71 -3.03 -14.96 3.07
C TRP A 71 -2.95 -13.56 2.49
N GLY A 72 -3.32 -12.56 3.28
CA GLY A 72 -2.92 -11.18 3.05
C GLY A 72 -1.61 -10.91 3.79
N LEU A 73 -0.56 -10.55 3.07
CA LEU A 73 0.73 -10.12 3.63
C LEU A 73 0.90 -8.62 3.41
N ILE A 74 0.99 -7.87 4.50
CA ILE A 74 1.31 -6.44 4.46
C ILE A 74 2.83 -6.30 4.55
N SER A 75 3.49 -5.84 3.49
CA SER A 75 4.95 -5.65 3.49
C SER A 75 5.37 -4.24 3.91
N ALA A 76 4.46 -3.27 3.83
CA ALA A 76 4.67 -1.92 4.33
C ALA A 76 3.34 -1.32 4.79
N LEU A 77 3.36 -0.60 5.91
CA LEU A 77 2.28 0.25 6.39
C LEU A 77 2.91 1.49 7.02
N ILE A 78 2.57 2.66 6.49
CA ILE A 78 3.08 3.94 6.96
C ILE A 78 1.99 4.99 6.94
N VAL A 79 1.98 5.83 7.97
CA VAL A 79 1.21 7.07 8.02
C VAL A 79 2.20 8.19 8.28
N ASP A 80 2.05 9.28 7.54
CA ASP A 80 2.82 10.49 7.73
C ASP A 80 2.81 10.88 9.22
N GLU A 81 3.99 11.10 9.77
CA GLU A 81 4.17 11.33 11.21
C GLU A 81 3.41 12.56 11.71
N THR A 82 3.22 13.57 10.85
CA THR A 82 2.49 14.80 11.19
C THR A 82 0.98 14.60 11.29
N LEU A 83 0.47 13.45 10.83
CA LEU A 83 -0.96 13.12 10.76
C LEU A 83 -1.32 11.85 11.56
N ARG A 84 -0.43 11.41 12.46
CA ARG A 84 -0.72 10.30 13.38
C ARG A 84 -1.84 10.65 14.35
N GLY A 85 -2.58 9.64 14.80
CA GLY A 85 -3.75 9.81 15.69
C GLY A 85 -5.04 10.24 14.99
N ALA A 86 -5.03 10.49 13.68
CA ALA A 86 -6.21 10.86 12.90
C ALA A 86 -6.99 9.67 12.29
N GLY A 87 -6.71 8.44 12.73
CA GLY A 87 -7.38 7.22 12.27
C GLY A 87 -6.90 6.63 10.94
N THR A 88 -6.00 7.30 10.20
CA THR A 88 -5.44 6.81 8.92
C THR A 88 -4.84 5.42 9.03
N GLY A 89 -4.13 5.14 10.13
CA GLY A 89 -3.47 3.86 10.36
C GLY A 89 -4.42 2.67 10.54
N ALA A 90 -5.69 2.91 10.91
CA ALA A 90 -6.71 1.87 10.98
C ALA A 90 -7.42 1.68 9.64
N ARG A 91 -7.69 2.78 8.93
CA ARG A 91 -8.43 2.75 7.65
C ARG A 91 -7.65 2.09 6.51
N LEU A 92 -6.31 2.20 6.51
CA LEU A 92 -5.46 1.56 5.50
C LEU A 92 -5.53 0.02 5.56
N PRO A 93 -5.34 -0.64 6.72
CA PRO A 93 -5.57 -2.08 6.87
C PRO A 93 -7.00 -2.53 6.52
N GLU A 94 -8.03 -1.77 6.89
CA GLU A 94 -9.42 -2.07 6.53
C GLU A 94 -9.60 -2.12 5.00
N ALA A 95 -9.13 -1.09 4.29
CA ALA A 95 -9.19 -1.05 2.83
C ALA A 95 -8.38 -2.17 2.17
N ALA A 96 -7.18 -2.48 2.69
CA ALA A 96 -6.38 -3.59 2.19
C ALA A 96 -7.07 -4.95 2.43
N HIS A 97 -7.75 -5.13 3.56
CA HIS A 97 -8.52 -6.34 3.83
C HIS A 97 -9.70 -6.47 2.85
N ASP A 98 -10.43 -5.39 2.58
CA ASP A 98 -11.53 -5.41 1.60
C ASP A 98 -11.04 -5.72 0.19
N GLU A 99 -9.91 -5.13 -0.23
CA GLU A 99 -9.24 -5.45 -1.51
C GLU A 99 -8.80 -6.91 -1.59
N ALA A 100 -8.20 -7.45 -0.52
CA ALA A 100 -7.86 -8.86 -0.46
C ALA A 100 -9.11 -9.70 -0.71
N ARG A 101 -10.19 -9.47 0.06
CA ARG A 101 -11.45 -10.21 -0.09
C ARG A 101 -12.05 -10.13 -1.49
N ALA A 102 -12.03 -8.96 -2.13
CA ALA A 102 -12.53 -8.81 -3.49
C ALA A 102 -11.71 -9.65 -4.50
N GLY A 103 -10.38 -9.61 -4.40
CA GLY A 103 -9.49 -10.41 -5.25
C GLY A 103 -9.51 -11.92 -4.95
N LEU A 104 -9.96 -12.33 -3.76
CA LEU A 104 -10.14 -13.75 -3.39
C LEU A 104 -11.33 -14.41 -4.11
N HIS A 105 -12.26 -13.63 -4.67
CA HIS A 105 -13.51 -14.11 -5.29
C HIS A 105 -13.57 -13.91 -6.81
N ALA A 106 -12.49 -13.39 -7.42
CA ALA A 106 -12.36 -13.31 -8.87
C ALA A 106 -11.77 -14.63 -9.39
N ASP A 107 -12.66 -15.60 -9.67
CA ASP A 107 -12.37 -16.82 -10.43
C ASP A 107 -12.80 -16.66 -11.90
#